data_AF-A0A701UJ64-F1
#
_entry.id   AF-A0A701UJ64-F1
#
_cell.length_a   1.000
_cell.length_b   1.000
_cell.length_c   1.000
_cell.angle_alpha   90.00
_cell.angle_beta   90.00
_cell.angle_gamma   90.00
#
_symmetry.space_group_name_H-M   'P 1'
#
loop_
_entity.id
_entity.type
_entity.pdbx_description
1 polymer ?
#
loop_
_entity_poly.entity_id
_entity_poly.type
_entity_poly.pdbx_seq_one_letter_code
_entity_poly.pdbx_strand_id
1 'polypeptide(L)'
;MKRHVSYMEEGFSSGQLQKLLLARSISGSANIFVWDEPTSSLDEKSESEFFSKIDTILKGKTLVMTTHRKHLLQFFDRVIYLKNGKITGDYLHAELFP
;
A
#
# COMPACT_ATOMS: atom_id res chain seq x y z
N MET A 1 -22.58 11.86 -1.80
CA MET A 1 -21.12 11.92 -2.06
C MET A 1 -20.67 10.74 -2.95
N LYS A 2 -21.28 10.54 -4.14
CA LYS A 2 -20.95 9.44 -5.08
C LYS A 2 -20.72 9.90 -6.53
N ARG A 3 -20.74 11.23 -6.80
CA ARG A 3 -20.83 11.77 -8.18
C ARG A 3 -19.50 12.16 -8.84
N HIS A 4 -18.36 12.14 -8.14
CA HIS A 4 -17.10 12.67 -8.69
C HIS A 4 -16.09 11.63 -9.19
N VAL A 5 -16.23 10.35 -8.82
CA VAL A 5 -15.28 9.30 -9.28
C VAL A 5 -15.78 8.58 -10.54
N SER A 6 -17.09 8.58 -10.78
CA SER A 6 -17.74 7.88 -11.91
C SER A 6 -17.30 8.37 -13.30
N TYR A 7 -16.82 9.63 -13.42
CA TYR A 7 -16.31 10.14 -14.70
C TYR A 7 -14.87 9.65 -15.01
N MET A 8 -14.13 9.17 -13.99
CA MET A 8 -12.78 8.63 -14.16
C MET A 8 -12.78 7.14 -14.55
N GLU A 9 -13.94 6.47 -14.56
CA GLU A 9 -14.06 5.05 -14.91
C GLU A 9 -14.08 4.80 -16.43
N GLU A 10 -14.51 5.79 -17.23
CA GLU A 10 -14.51 5.69 -18.68
C GLU A 10 -13.09 5.89 -19.23
N GLY A 11 -12.36 4.78 -19.40
CA GLY A 11 -11.06 4.74 -20.09
C GLY A 11 -9.87 4.26 -19.25
N PHE A 12 -10.08 3.90 -17.98
CA PHE A 12 -9.03 3.35 -17.12
C PHE A 12 -9.39 1.94 -16.63
N SER A 13 -8.40 1.03 -16.64
CA SER A 13 -8.54 -0.23 -15.91
C SER A 13 -8.58 0.03 -14.40
N SER A 14 -9.12 -0.92 -13.62
CA SER A 14 -9.10 -0.87 -12.16
C SER A 14 -7.70 -0.60 -11.60
N GLY A 15 -6.68 -1.28 -12.17
CA GLY A 15 -5.28 -1.06 -11.81
C GLY A 15 -4.76 0.34 -12.12
N GLN A 16 -5.18 0.95 -13.23
CA GLN A 16 -4.81 2.33 -13.56
C GLN A 16 -5.48 3.35 -12.63
N LEU A 17 -6.77 3.18 -12.35
CA LEU A 17 -7.49 3.98 -11.35
C LEU A 17 -6.84 3.88 -9.98
N GLN A 18 -6.46 2.67 -9.56
CA GLN A 18 -5.82 2.45 -8.27
C GLN A 18 -4.44 3.16 -8.20
N LYS A 19 -3.62 3.04 -9.24
CA LYS A 19 -2.35 3.78 -9.34
C LYS A 19 -2.57 5.29 -9.28
N LEU A 20 -3.61 5.82 -9.91
CA LEU A 20 -3.95 7.24 -9.87
C LEU A 20 -4.39 7.70 -8.47
N LEU A 21 -5.20 6.90 -7.78
CA LEU A 21 -5.62 7.18 -6.41
C LEU A 21 -4.42 7.15 -5.44
N LEU A 22 -3.48 6.22 -5.64
CA LEU A 22 -2.24 6.16 -4.89
C LEU A 22 -1.37 7.40 -5.14
N ALA A 23 -1.16 7.75 -6.41
CA ALA A 23 -0.43 8.96 -6.81
C ALA A 23 -1.06 10.23 -6.20
N ARG A 24 -2.40 10.29 -6.14
CA ARG A 24 -3.13 11.38 -5.47
C ARG A 24 -2.88 11.38 -3.96
N SER A 25 -2.79 10.21 -3.33
CA SER A 25 -2.57 10.14 -1.89
C SER A 25 -1.18 10.68 -1.50
N ILE A 26 -0.16 10.44 -2.33
CA ILE A 26 1.24 10.85 -2.06
C ILE A 26 1.59 12.25 -2.57
N SER A 27 0.73 12.89 -3.36
CA SER A 27 1.02 14.22 -3.94
C SER A 27 1.02 15.35 -2.92
N GLY A 28 0.47 15.13 -1.73
CA GLY A 28 0.45 16.08 -0.63
C GLY A 28 1.67 16.00 0.30
N SER A 29 1.72 16.90 1.28
CA SER A 29 2.78 16.97 2.29
C SER A 29 2.49 16.16 3.54
N ALA A 30 1.71 15.07 3.44
CA ALA A 30 1.41 14.23 4.59
C ALA A 30 2.68 13.56 5.13
N ASN A 31 2.76 13.43 6.46
CA ASN A 31 3.82 12.70 7.15
C ASN A 31 3.42 11.26 7.48
N ILE A 32 2.11 10.96 7.48
CA ILE A 32 1.57 9.64 7.79
C ILE A 32 0.54 9.29 6.71
N PHE A 33 0.68 8.10 6.12
CA PHE A 33 -0.27 7.50 5.19
C PHE A 33 -0.88 6.25 5.81
N VAL A 34 -2.18 6.06 5.57
CA VAL A 34 -2.90 4.83 5.91
C VAL A 34 -3.52 4.29 4.64
N TRP A 35 -3.08 3.11 4.22
CA TRP A 35 -3.53 2.45 3.01
C TRP A 35 -4.21 1.12 3.32
N ASP A 36 -5.45 0.97 2.87
CA ASP A 36 -6.20 -0.28 3.00
C ASP A 36 -6.15 -1.05 1.68
N GLU A 37 -5.37 -2.14 1.64
CA GLU A 37 -5.11 -2.98 0.46
C GLU A 37 -4.92 -2.17 -0.85
N PRO A 38 -3.95 -1.23 -0.88
CA PRO A 38 -3.84 -0.21 -1.92
C PRO A 38 -3.53 -0.75 -3.31
N THR A 39 -3.17 -2.02 -3.44
CA THR A 39 -2.73 -2.65 -4.68
C THR A 39 -3.53 -3.90 -5.06
N SER A 40 -4.70 -4.08 -4.45
CA SER A 40 -5.58 -5.25 -4.65
C SER A 40 -5.97 -5.57 -6.11
N SER A 41 -5.87 -4.60 -7.04
CA SER A 41 -6.14 -4.81 -8.47
C SER A 41 -4.87 -4.97 -9.33
N LEU A 42 -3.70 -5.03 -8.70
CA LEU A 42 -2.40 -5.22 -9.36
C LEU A 42 -1.94 -6.68 -9.24
N ASP A 43 -1.24 -7.16 -10.27
CA ASP A 43 -0.50 -8.42 -10.20
C ASP A 43 0.79 -8.26 -9.35
N GLU A 44 1.32 -9.37 -8.84
CA GLU A 44 2.49 -9.40 -7.94
C GLU A 44 3.74 -8.70 -8.51
N LYS A 45 3.97 -8.78 -9.83
CA LYS A 45 5.10 -8.10 -10.47
C LYS A 45 4.88 -6.59 -10.46
N SER A 46 3.67 -6.14 -10.85
CA SER A 46 3.28 -4.73 -10.79
C SER A 46 3.31 -4.17 -9.37
N GLU A 47 2.94 -4.96 -8.37
CA GLU A 47 3.02 -4.61 -6.95
C GLU A 47 4.46 -4.40 -6.49
N SER A 48 5.34 -5.35 -6.78
CA SER A 48 6.77 -5.26 -6.43
C SER A 48 7.46 -4.07 -7.11
N GLU A 49 7.12 -3.80 -8.37
CA GLU A 49 7.61 -2.63 -9.09
C GLU A 49 7.10 -1.32 -8.46
N PHE A 50 5.83 -1.29 -8.02
CA PHE A 50 5.26 -0.14 -7.35
C PHE A 50 5.99 0.15 -6.02
N PHE A 51 6.15 -0.86 -5.15
CA PHE A 51 6.77 -0.66 -3.85
C PHE A 51 8.26 -0.35 -3.92
N SER A 52 8.99 -0.91 -4.89
CA SER A 52 10.41 -0.54 -5.10
C SER A 52 10.58 0.93 -5.52
N LYS A 53 9.60 1.53 -6.19
CA LYS A 53 9.60 2.96 -6.55
C LYS A 53 9.09 3.86 -5.43
N ILE A 54 8.07 3.42 -4.71
CA ILE A 54 7.39 4.24 -3.70
C ILE A 54 8.25 4.47 -2.46
N ASP A 55 9.15 3.53 -2.14
CA ASP A 55 10.06 3.60 -0.99
C ASP A 55 10.84 4.93 -0.94
N THR A 56 11.38 5.35 -2.09
CA THR A 56 12.12 6.62 -2.19
C THR A 56 11.21 7.84 -1.96
N ILE A 57 9.96 7.77 -2.41
CA ILE A 57 8.97 8.87 -2.27
C ILE A 57 8.50 8.99 -0.80
N LEU A 58 8.38 7.86 -0.13
CA LEU A 58 7.92 7.77 1.26
C LEU A 58 9.06 7.91 2.28
N LYS A 59 10.30 8.10 1.84
CA LYS A 59 11.44 8.28 2.73
C LYS A 59 11.20 9.39 3.75
N GLY A 60 11.37 9.05 5.03
CA GLY A 60 11.15 9.99 6.16
C GLY A 60 9.67 10.21 6.50
N LYS A 61 8.75 9.46 5.89
CA LYS A 61 7.31 9.45 6.19
C LYS A 61 6.92 8.09 6.76
N THR A 62 5.79 8.02 7.45
CA THR A 62 5.24 6.77 7.97
C THR A 62 4.14 6.25 7.06
N LEU A 63 4.22 4.99 6.65
CA LEU A 63 3.14 4.28 5.97
C LEU A 63 2.63 3.16 6.87
N VAL A 64 1.33 3.17 7.14
CA VAL A 64 0.61 2.03 7.73
C VAL A 64 -0.23 1.40 6.63
N MET A 65 0.02 0.12 6.33
CA MET A 65 -0.68 -0.59 5.28
C MET A 65 -1.26 -1.91 5.78
N THR A 66 -2.46 -2.24 5.32
CA THR A 66 -3.05 -3.58 5.45
C THR A 66 -2.81 -4.39 4.19
N THR A 67 -2.49 -5.67 4.33
CA THR A 67 -2.41 -6.60 3.21
C THR A 67 -2.54 -8.04 3.67
N HIS A 68 -3.10 -8.88 2.81
CA HIS A 68 -3.05 -10.33 2.92
C HIS A 68 -1.96 -10.94 2.00
N ARG A 69 -1.17 -10.11 1.30
CA ARG A 69 -0.16 -10.50 0.31
C ARG A 69 1.22 -10.63 0.97
N LYS A 70 1.67 -11.87 1.19
CA LYS A 70 2.94 -12.14 1.90
C LYS A 70 4.19 -11.59 1.21
N HIS A 71 4.23 -11.56 -0.13
CA HIS A 71 5.40 -11.06 -0.87
C HIS A 71 5.65 -9.57 -0.63
N LEU A 72 4.64 -8.80 -0.20
CA LEU A 72 4.79 -7.38 0.10
C LEU A 72 5.51 -7.12 1.42
N LEU A 73 5.53 -8.08 2.33
CA LEU A 73 6.12 -7.91 3.67
C LEU A 73 7.61 -7.53 3.60
N GLN A 74 8.30 -7.92 2.53
CA GLN A 74 9.70 -7.59 2.30
C GLN A 74 9.97 -6.07 2.11
N PHE A 75 8.94 -5.26 1.86
CA PHE A 75 9.08 -3.81 1.66
C PHE A 75 8.79 -3.00 2.92
N PHE A 76 8.52 -3.66 4.06
CA PHE A 76 8.12 -2.99 5.30
C PHE A 76 9.13 -3.22 6.42
N ASP A 77 9.39 -2.17 7.19
CA ASP A 77 10.32 -2.19 8.34
C ASP A 77 9.78 -3.00 9.53
N ARG A 78 8.45 -3.09 9.65
CA ARG A 78 7.74 -3.76 10.76
C ARG A 78 6.44 -4.36 10.25
N VAL A 79 6.11 -5.57 10.71
CA VAL A 79 4.91 -6.32 10.35
C VAL A 79 4.17 -6.72 11.62
N ILE A 80 2.90 -6.33 11.68
CA ILE A 80 2.00 -6.67 12.79
C ILE A 80 0.95 -7.66 12.28
N TYR A 81 0.89 -8.85 12.87
CA TYR A 81 -0.14 -9.83 12.58
C TYR A 81 -1.36 -9.58 13.46
N LEU A 82 -2.51 -9.34 12.83
CA LEU A 82 -3.79 -9.18 13.50
C LEU A 82 -4.67 -10.40 13.27
N LYS A 83 -5.22 -10.98 14.34
CA LYS A 83 -6.18 -12.08 14.28
C LYS A 83 -7.29 -11.86 15.31
N ASN A 84 -8.55 -11.88 14.86
CA ASN A 84 -9.73 -11.69 15.72
C ASN A 84 -9.65 -10.41 16.59
N GLY A 85 -9.20 -9.30 15.99
CA GLY A 85 -9.05 -8.02 16.69
C GLY A 85 -7.90 -7.95 17.71
N LYS A 86 -7.03 -8.97 17.75
CA LYS A 86 -5.86 -9.01 18.64
C LYS A 86 -4.57 -9.08 17.84
N ILE A 87 -3.53 -8.41 18.33
CA ILE A 87 -2.17 -8.57 17.81
C ILE A 87 -1.65 -9.93 18.25
N THR A 88 -1.29 -10.77 17.30
CA THR A 88 -0.74 -12.11 17.54
C THR A 88 0.74 -12.24 17.18
N GLY A 89 1.31 -11.21 16.57
CA GLY A 89 2.73 -11.14 16.22
C GLY A 89 3.11 -9.72 15.86
N ASP A 90 4.34 -9.36 16.17
CA ASP A 90 4.91 -8.03 15.97
C ASP A 90 6.40 -8.21 15.73
N TYR A 91 6.81 -7.98 14.48
CA TYR A 91 8.13 -8.36 14.01
C TYR A 91 8.74 -7.20 13.24
N LEU A 92 10.02 -6.94 13.48
CA LEU A 92 10.83 -6.12 12.61
C LEU A 92 11.19 -6.90 11.34
N HIS A 93 11.53 -6.17 10.27
CA HIS A 93 11.92 -6.76 8.99
C HIS A 93 13.03 -7.82 9.15
N ALA A 94 14.06 -7.51 9.92
CA ALA A 94 15.20 -8.40 10.18
C ALA A 94 14.83 -9.71 10.90
N GLU A 95 13.69 -9.73 11.62
CA GLU A 95 13.21 -10.96 12.28
C GLU A 95 12.44 -11.87 11.32
N LEU A 96 11.85 -11.30 10.26
CA LEU A 96 11.11 -12.05 9.24
C LEU A 96 11.97 -12.47 8.05
N PHE A 97 13.01 -11.68 7.75
CA PHE A 97 13.94 -11.86 6.64
C PHE A 97 15.40 -11.80 7.14
N PRO A 98 15.85 -12.84 7.87
CA PRO A 98 17.20 -12.91 8.43
C PRO A 98 18.30 -13.16 7.38
#